data_AF-A0A7Z0BDY0-F1
#
_entry.id   AF-A0A7Z0BDY0-F1
#
_cell.length_a   1.000
_cell.length_b   1.000
_cell.length_c   1.000
_cell.angle_alpha   90.00
_cell.angle_beta   90.00
_cell.angle_gamma   90.00
#
_symmetry.space_group_name_H-M   'P 1'
#
loop_
_entity.id
_entity.type
_entity.pdbx_description
1 polymer ?
#
loop_
_entity_poly.entity_id
_entity_poly.type
_entity_poly.pdbx_seq_one_letter_code
_entity_poly.pdbx_strand_id
1 'polypeptide(L)'
;MSVRGVIAVFGLFALVLAGCDGPAAPPGGAGSATPAAAALRPVWQSLTLPAPPGGAGRPMIRDAASCAGRWFVVGGVADAEGGTRPAAWTSVDGTTWTVLPVRADSFYGRQNVFLSVACRDGKAALIGAKVGGAHGYPRVSTWRQVADGALVEVQASFETYGGPTAVNVSRLAAGAQGWLIVGNRSAGAASWVSSPDAAEFALVEGAPELASDAVGVTWAFDSVATSSGWLAVGGLLPAGRIDRDPAVWSSPDGRSWRRTVLPGGSEYEELQRVVLVGGVPVAVGLRGAVFGAWRQEAQRWVSAGTFGRRAGAGVPSVTSLVSSGDRLFAAVTDGARHSVWVSSDRGGSWREVTAPLDVPAGVDRDVTLVAVGDRWWLAADDGTRSGLWWAGGVGV
;
A
#
# COMPACT_ATOMS: atom_id res chain seq x y z
N MET A 1 -47.42 -43.27 -25.77
CA MET A 1 -46.65 -42.02 -26.00
C MET A 1 -47.38 -40.92 -25.28
N SER A 2 -46.94 -40.59 -24.06
CA SER A 2 -47.62 -39.65 -23.16
C SER A 2 -46.76 -38.40 -22.97
N VAL A 3 -47.44 -37.27 -23.02
CA VAL A 3 -46.90 -35.91 -23.05
C VAL A 3 -47.17 -35.27 -21.69
N ARG A 4 -46.12 -34.62 -21.14
CA ARG A 4 -46.09 -33.48 -20.19
C ARG A 4 -46.70 -33.62 -18.79
N GLY A 5 -45.87 -33.20 -17.84
CA GLY A 5 -46.27 -32.64 -16.56
C GLY A 5 -45.06 -31.99 -15.88
N VAL A 6 -44.80 -30.71 -16.17
CA VAL A 6 -43.85 -29.88 -15.40
C VAL A 6 -44.59 -29.39 -14.17
N ILE A 7 -44.14 -29.79 -12.98
CA ILE A 7 -44.62 -29.25 -11.71
C ILE A 7 -43.55 -28.30 -11.18
N ALA A 8 -43.89 -27.01 -11.14
CA ALA A 8 -43.19 -25.99 -10.40
C ALA A 8 -43.58 -26.11 -8.92
N VAL A 9 -42.59 -26.26 -8.03
CA VAL A 9 -42.80 -26.19 -6.59
C VAL A 9 -42.26 -24.85 -6.10
N PHE A 10 -43.18 -23.93 -5.80
CA PHE A 10 -42.92 -22.76 -4.98
C PHE A 10 -42.95 -23.17 -3.51
N GLY A 11 -41.78 -23.23 -2.87
CA GLY A 11 -41.63 -23.50 -1.44
C GLY A 11 -41.31 -22.22 -0.66
N LEU A 12 -42.33 -21.71 0.03
CA LEU A 12 -42.31 -20.59 0.96
C LEU A 12 -41.31 -20.84 2.11
N PHE A 13 -40.22 -20.06 2.20
CA PHE A 13 -39.39 -20.02 3.40
C PHE A 13 -39.93 -18.95 4.35
N ALA A 14 -40.62 -19.39 5.41
CA ALA A 14 -40.93 -18.56 6.56
C ALA A 14 -39.65 -18.37 7.40
N LEU A 15 -39.16 -17.13 7.46
CA LEU A 15 -38.11 -16.73 8.40
C LEU A 15 -38.68 -16.69 9.82
N VAL A 16 -38.26 -17.63 10.66
CA VAL A 16 -38.44 -17.55 12.12
C VAL A 16 -37.34 -16.64 12.66
N LEU A 17 -37.68 -15.40 13.00
CA LEU A 17 -36.84 -14.49 13.76
C LEU A 17 -36.79 -14.98 15.21
N ALA A 18 -35.76 -15.77 15.55
CA ALA A 18 -35.39 -15.99 16.94
C ALA A 18 -34.62 -14.76 17.43
N GLY A 19 -35.30 -13.89 18.19
CA GLY A 19 -34.66 -12.83 18.95
C GLY A 19 -33.87 -13.43 20.10
N CYS A 20 -32.55 -13.24 20.09
CA CYS A 20 -31.72 -13.48 21.27
C CYS A 20 -31.75 -12.22 22.14
N ASP A 21 -32.60 -12.21 23.16
CA ASP A 21 -32.50 -11.27 24.27
C ASP A 21 -31.23 -11.61 25.08
N GLY A 22 -30.15 -10.87 24.83
CA GLY A 22 -28.95 -10.92 25.66
C GLY A 22 -29.19 -10.25 27.02
N PRO A 23 -28.66 -10.79 28.12
CA PRO A 23 -28.86 -10.22 29.45
C PRO A 23 -28.28 -8.81 29.56
N ALA A 24 -29.06 -7.90 30.16
CA ALA A 24 -28.68 -6.53 30.44
C ALA A 24 -27.35 -6.46 31.21
N ALA A 25 -26.39 -5.71 30.66
CA ALA A 25 -25.13 -5.42 31.33
C ALA A 25 -25.38 -4.59 32.60
N PRO A 26 -24.69 -4.87 33.72
CA PRO A 26 -24.82 -4.09 34.94
C PRO A 26 -24.25 -2.68 34.75
N PRO A 27 -24.86 -1.65 35.35
CA PRO A 27 -24.38 -0.27 35.25
C PRO A 27 -23.20 -0.06 36.20
N GLY A 28 -22.18 0.67 35.76
CA GLY A 28 -21.27 1.38 36.66
C GLY A 28 -19.89 0.77 36.80
N GLY A 29 -19.03 1.09 35.84
CA GLY A 29 -17.59 1.22 36.05
C GLY A 29 -17.12 2.37 35.21
N ALA A 30 -17.16 3.59 35.76
CA ALA A 30 -16.57 4.77 35.14
C ALA A 30 -15.04 4.60 35.13
N GLY A 31 -14.55 3.79 34.19
CA GLY A 31 -13.16 3.81 33.80
C GLY A 31 -12.88 5.21 33.27
N SER A 32 -12.02 5.92 33.97
CA SER A 32 -11.52 7.22 33.55
C SER A 32 -10.91 7.08 32.15
N ALA A 33 -11.71 7.36 31.12
CA ALA A 33 -11.22 7.45 29.76
C ALA A 33 -10.30 8.67 29.75
N THR A 34 -8.99 8.43 29.76
CA THR A 34 -8.00 9.46 29.48
C THR A 34 -8.44 10.16 28.19
N PRO A 35 -8.67 11.48 28.19
CA PRO A 35 -9.14 12.17 27.00
C PRO A 35 -8.15 11.92 25.86
N ALA A 36 -8.67 11.50 24.71
CA ALA A 36 -7.87 11.29 23.52
C ALA A 36 -7.05 12.55 23.23
N ALA A 37 -5.74 12.38 23.02
CA ALA A 37 -4.86 13.50 22.72
C ALA A 37 -5.37 14.26 21.49
N ALA A 38 -5.38 15.58 21.57
CA ALA A 38 -5.88 16.41 20.47
C ALA A 38 -5.07 16.16 19.18
N ALA A 39 -5.79 16.08 18.07
CA ALA A 39 -5.21 15.93 16.74
C ALA A 39 -4.25 17.09 16.42
N LEU A 40 -3.16 16.75 15.76
CA LEU A 40 -2.19 17.69 15.23
C LEU A 40 -2.81 18.49 14.09
N ARG A 41 -2.49 19.79 14.01
CA ARG A 41 -3.00 20.71 12.98
C ARG A 41 -1.83 21.40 12.27
N PRO A 42 -1.15 20.72 11.33
CA PRO A 42 -0.09 21.33 10.53
C PRO A 42 -0.63 22.50 9.70
N VAL A 43 0.22 23.48 9.42
CA VAL A 43 -0.09 24.57 8.50
C VAL A 43 0.17 24.09 7.06
N TRP A 44 -0.83 23.44 6.47
CA TRP A 44 -0.74 22.89 5.12
C TRP A 44 -0.55 23.97 4.06
N GLN A 45 0.45 23.80 3.21
CA GLN A 45 0.71 24.63 2.04
C GLN A 45 0.33 23.86 0.78
N SER A 46 -0.64 24.38 0.03
CA SER A 46 -1.08 23.76 -1.22
C SER A 46 -0.04 23.91 -2.31
N LEU A 47 0.12 22.86 -3.12
CA LEU A 47 0.97 22.82 -4.31
C LEU A 47 0.12 22.53 -5.54
N THR A 48 0.54 23.11 -6.67
CA THR A 48 -0.10 22.86 -7.97
C THR A 48 0.83 22.01 -8.81
N LEU A 49 0.31 20.90 -9.33
CA LEU A 49 1.01 20.10 -10.34
C LEU A 49 0.68 20.65 -11.73
N PRO A 50 1.67 20.85 -12.61
CA PRO A 50 1.40 21.24 -13.99
C PRO A 50 0.61 20.14 -14.72
N ALA A 51 -0.33 20.54 -15.58
CA ALA A 51 -1.12 19.58 -16.36
C ALA A 51 -0.21 18.75 -17.29
N PRO A 52 -0.29 17.41 -17.26
CA PRO A 52 0.44 16.58 -18.21
C PRO A 52 -0.21 16.68 -19.61
N PRO A 53 0.54 16.35 -20.69
CA PRO A 53 -0.01 16.34 -22.04
C PRO A 53 -1.32 15.55 -22.19
N GLY A 54 -2.16 15.96 -23.15
CA GLY A 54 -3.45 15.35 -23.45
C GLY A 54 -4.64 16.25 -23.09
N GLY A 55 -5.85 15.69 -23.15
CA GLY A 55 -7.09 16.40 -22.82
C GLY A 55 -7.21 16.74 -21.33
N ALA A 56 -8.11 17.65 -20.96
CA ALA A 56 -8.39 17.95 -19.56
C ALA A 56 -8.84 16.69 -18.79
N GLY A 57 -8.60 16.66 -17.47
CA GLY A 57 -9.03 15.56 -16.61
C GLY A 57 -8.57 15.73 -15.17
N ARG A 58 -9.11 14.90 -14.28
CA ARG A 58 -8.77 14.89 -12.85
C ARG A 58 -7.45 14.15 -12.63
N PRO A 59 -6.43 14.77 -12.01
CA PRO A 59 -5.24 14.04 -11.59
C PRO A 59 -5.59 12.97 -10.56
N MET A 60 -5.08 11.76 -10.73
CA MET A 60 -5.23 10.63 -9.80
C MET A 60 -3.87 10.33 -9.19
N ILE A 61 -3.49 11.03 -8.13
CA ILE A 61 -2.19 10.82 -7.47
C ILE A 61 -2.28 9.55 -6.60
N ARG A 62 -1.28 8.66 -6.70
CA ARG A 62 -1.28 7.35 -6.01
C ARG A 62 -0.03 7.09 -5.21
N ASP A 63 1.12 7.59 -5.67
CA ASP A 63 2.35 7.36 -4.91
C ASP A 63 3.36 8.50 -5.07
N ALA A 64 4.28 8.58 -4.11
CA ALA A 64 5.37 9.54 -4.11
C ALA A 64 6.64 8.90 -3.52
N ALA A 65 7.79 9.29 -4.06
CA ALA A 65 9.10 8.86 -3.57
C ALA A 65 10.10 10.01 -3.63
N SER A 66 11.18 9.89 -2.85
CA SER A 66 12.32 10.79 -2.96
C SER A 66 13.63 10.03 -2.76
N CYS A 67 14.65 10.42 -3.51
CA CYS A 67 16.02 9.97 -3.31
C CYS A 67 16.99 10.91 -4.03
N ALA A 68 18.24 10.98 -3.57
CA ALA A 68 19.31 11.75 -4.21
C ALA A 68 18.91 13.21 -4.59
N GLY A 69 18.18 13.89 -3.70
CA GLY A 69 17.73 15.28 -3.91
C GLY A 69 16.66 15.44 -5.00
N ARG A 70 15.97 14.36 -5.37
CA ARG A 70 14.84 14.39 -6.30
C ARG A 70 13.59 13.84 -5.66
N TRP A 71 12.46 14.41 -6.06
CA TRP A 71 11.12 13.98 -5.71
C TRP A 71 10.40 13.49 -6.96
N PHE A 72 9.54 12.50 -6.75
CA PHE A 72 8.67 11.93 -7.75
C PHE A 72 7.26 11.82 -7.18
N VAL A 73 6.27 12.24 -7.94
CA VAL A 73 4.85 12.02 -7.68
C VAL A 73 4.27 11.35 -8.90
N VAL A 74 3.49 10.28 -8.72
CA VAL A 74 3.01 9.45 -9.82
C VAL A 74 1.53 9.11 -9.65
N GLY A 75 0.91 8.80 -10.78
CA GLY A 75 -0.51 8.51 -10.84
C GLY A 75 -1.02 8.39 -12.26
N GLY A 76 -2.18 9.00 -12.50
CA GLY A 76 -2.76 9.13 -13.82
C GLY A 76 -3.61 10.40 -13.95
N VAL A 77 -4.30 10.51 -15.08
CA VAL A 77 -5.38 11.48 -15.28
C VAL A 77 -6.62 10.72 -15.74
N ALA A 78 -7.74 10.93 -15.05
CA ALA A 78 -9.05 10.46 -15.48
C ALA A 78 -9.76 11.54 -16.31
N ASP A 79 -10.25 11.18 -17.49
CA ASP A 79 -11.17 12.02 -18.27
C ASP A 79 -12.62 11.91 -17.73
N ALA A 80 -13.54 12.64 -18.36
CA ALA A 80 -14.94 12.67 -17.93
C ALA A 80 -15.68 11.35 -18.21
N GLU A 81 -15.19 10.56 -19.18
CA GLU A 81 -15.73 9.28 -19.60
C GLU A 81 -15.16 8.10 -18.77
N GLY A 82 -14.25 8.37 -17.83
CA GLY A 82 -13.59 7.35 -17.01
C GLY A 82 -12.40 6.65 -17.69
N GLY A 83 -12.00 7.14 -18.86
CA GLY A 83 -10.72 6.84 -19.47
C GLY A 83 -9.58 7.35 -18.60
N THR A 84 -8.50 6.59 -18.56
CA THR A 84 -7.31 6.92 -17.75
C THR A 84 -6.10 7.01 -18.65
N ARG A 85 -5.10 7.79 -18.24
CA ARG A 85 -3.76 7.80 -18.86
C ARG A 85 -2.68 8.04 -17.80
N PRO A 86 -1.46 7.55 -17.99
CA PRO A 86 -0.40 7.68 -16.99
C PRO A 86 0.07 9.14 -16.86
N ALA A 87 0.43 9.54 -15.64
CA ALA A 87 1.01 10.84 -15.36
C ALA A 87 2.04 10.75 -14.23
N ALA A 88 3.14 11.48 -14.39
CA ALA A 88 4.19 11.56 -13.41
C ALA A 88 4.82 12.95 -13.41
N TRP A 89 5.30 13.36 -12.24
CA TRP A 89 5.93 14.65 -12.01
C TRP A 89 7.23 14.46 -11.23
N THR A 90 8.20 15.34 -11.48
CA THR A 90 9.44 15.39 -10.72
C THR A 90 9.69 16.79 -10.18
N SER A 91 10.47 16.86 -9.11
CA SER A 91 10.91 18.10 -8.48
C SER A 91 12.31 17.94 -7.90
N VAL A 92 13.04 19.05 -7.77
CA VAL A 92 14.36 19.13 -7.12
C VAL A 92 14.30 19.84 -5.76
N ASP A 93 13.15 20.41 -5.39
CA ASP A 93 12.93 21.16 -4.16
C ASP A 93 11.68 20.69 -3.38
N GLY A 94 10.87 19.81 -3.98
CA GLY A 94 9.59 19.31 -3.49
C GLY A 94 8.44 20.32 -3.61
N THR A 95 8.67 21.52 -4.15
CA THR A 95 7.69 22.62 -4.20
C THR A 95 7.40 23.09 -5.63
N THR A 96 8.39 23.02 -6.51
CA THR A 96 8.26 23.32 -7.93
C THR A 96 8.29 22.02 -8.72
N TRP A 97 7.23 21.75 -9.47
CA TRP A 97 7.04 20.48 -10.16
C TRP A 97 7.08 20.61 -11.68
N THR A 98 7.67 19.63 -12.35
CA THR A 98 7.67 19.49 -13.80
C THR A 98 7.09 18.14 -14.19
N VAL A 99 6.41 18.08 -15.34
CA VAL A 99 5.88 16.82 -15.88
C VAL A 99 7.03 15.95 -16.39
N LEU A 100 7.03 14.67 -16.04
CA LEU A 100 7.90 13.67 -16.65
C LEU A 100 7.25 13.15 -17.94
N PRO A 101 7.96 13.15 -19.09
CA PRO A 101 7.45 12.53 -20.30
C PRO A 101 7.19 11.04 -20.09
N VAL A 102 6.04 10.54 -20.56
CA VAL A 102 5.67 9.13 -20.50
C VAL A 102 5.54 8.58 -21.92
N ARG A 103 6.25 7.49 -22.20
CA ARG A 103 6.23 6.77 -23.49
C ARG A 103 5.69 5.38 -23.28
N ALA A 104 4.37 5.28 -23.42
CA ALA A 104 3.65 4.02 -23.43
C ALA A 104 3.80 3.33 -24.78
N ASP A 105 3.89 2.00 -24.77
CA ASP A 105 3.99 1.20 -25.99
C ASP A 105 2.69 0.43 -26.22
N SER A 106 2.23 -0.27 -25.17
CA SER A 106 1.07 -1.16 -25.25
C SER A 106 -0.28 -0.43 -25.14
N PHE A 107 -1.36 -1.09 -25.57
CA PHE A 107 -2.72 -0.59 -25.43
C PHE A 107 -3.09 -0.25 -23.98
N TYR A 108 -2.74 -1.15 -23.04
CA TYR A 108 -3.00 -0.94 -21.62
C TYR A 108 -2.01 0.05 -21.00
N GLY A 109 -0.75 0.06 -21.45
CA GLY A 109 0.26 1.01 -21.01
C GLY A 109 -0.16 2.47 -21.18
N ARG A 110 -0.83 2.78 -22.30
CA ARG A 110 -1.40 4.11 -22.58
C ARG A 110 -2.53 4.51 -21.61
N GLN A 111 -3.10 3.53 -20.91
CA GLN A 111 -4.23 3.70 -20.01
C GLN A 111 -3.90 3.48 -18.53
N ASN A 112 -2.65 3.13 -18.22
CA ASN A 112 -2.25 2.82 -16.86
C ASN A 112 -2.45 4.02 -15.93
N VAL A 113 -2.85 3.73 -14.71
CA VAL A 113 -2.59 4.60 -13.56
C VAL A 113 -1.34 4.07 -12.88
N PHE A 114 -0.32 4.91 -12.66
CA PHE A 114 0.84 4.51 -11.87
C PHE A 114 0.42 4.36 -10.40
N LEU A 115 0.64 3.19 -9.83
CA LEU A 115 0.21 2.82 -8.48
C LEU A 115 1.36 2.85 -7.47
N SER A 116 2.60 2.72 -7.93
CA SER A 116 3.77 2.80 -7.06
C SER A 116 4.97 3.38 -7.78
N VAL A 117 5.81 4.12 -7.04
CA VAL A 117 7.11 4.61 -7.50
C VAL A 117 8.17 4.30 -6.46
N ALA A 118 9.34 3.89 -6.94
CA ALA A 118 10.56 3.82 -6.14
C ALA A 118 11.66 4.64 -6.82
N CYS A 119 12.62 5.11 -6.02
CA CYS A 119 13.71 5.96 -6.47
C CYS A 119 15.06 5.36 -6.06
N ARG A 120 16.00 5.28 -7.02
CA ARG A 120 17.40 4.90 -6.79
C ARG A 120 18.30 5.80 -7.61
N ASP A 121 19.33 6.36 -6.98
CA ASP A 121 20.33 7.22 -7.64
C ASP A 121 19.69 8.38 -8.45
N GLY A 122 18.58 8.93 -7.94
CA GLY A 122 17.84 10.01 -8.58
C GLY A 122 17.02 9.58 -9.80
N LYS A 123 16.87 8.27 -10.04
CA LYS A 123 16.06 7.69 -11.12
C LYS A 123 14.85 6.96 -10.57
N ALA A 124 13.72 7.09 -11.26
CA ALA A 124 12.48 6.41 -10.90
C ALA A 124 12.28 5.09 -11.66
N ALA A 125 11.66 4.13 -10.98
CA ALA A 125 10.94 3.01 -11.60
C ALA A 125 9.54 2.92 -10.99
N LEU A 126 8.59 2.39 -11.75
CA LEU A 126 7.17 2.44 -11.38
C LEU A 126 6.45 1.14 -11.70
N ILE A 127 5.34 0.92 -11.00
CA ILE A 127 4.30 -0.04 -11.35
C ILE A 127 3.05 0.74 -11.77
N GLY A 128 2.47 0.39 -12.91
CA GLY A 128 1.19 0.90 -13.35
C GLY A 128 0.23 -0.22 -13.69
N ALA A 129 -1.07 0.06 -13.62
CA ALA A 129 -2.07 -0.90 -14.06
C ALA A 129 -3.32 -0.24 -14.64
N LYS A 130 -4.02 -1.00 -15.49
CA LYS A 130 -5.40 -0.71 -15.92
C LYS A 130 -6.26 -1.95 -15.73
N VAL A 131 -7.34 -1.81 -14.99
CA VAL A 131 -8.40 -2.84 -14.90
C VAL A 131 -9.07 -2.98 -16.28
N GLY A 132 -9.13 -4.20 -16.83
CA GLY A 132 -9.84 -4.43 -18.10
C GLY A 132 -9.55 -5.78 -18.79
N GLY A 133 -10.23 -5.99 -19.93
CA GLY A 133 -10.20 -7.25 -20.69
C GLY A 133 -11.27 -8.26 -20.23
N ALA A 134 -11.25 -9.46 -20.81
CA ALA A 134 -12.34 -10.46 -20.70
C ALA A 134 -12.74 -10.90 -19.27
N HIS A 135 -11.94 -10.58 -18.26
CA HIS A 135 -12.17 -10.98 -16.85
C HIS A 135 -11.95 -9.85 -15.84
N GLY A 136 -11.77 -8.60 -16.31
CA GLY A 136 -11.60 -7.45 -15.42
C GLY A 136 -10.34 -7.48 -14.53
N TYR A 137 -9.38 -8.38 -14.76
CA TYR A 137 -8.13 -8.37 -14.01
C TYR A 137 -7.26 -7.16 -14.37
N PRO A 138 -6.50 -6.60 -13.41
CA PRO A 138 -5.53 -5.55 -13.68
C PRO A 138 -4.48 -6.02 -14.70
N ARG A 139 -4.25 -5.20 -15.73
CA ARG A 139 -3.13 -5.34 -16.66
C ARG A 139 -1.98 -4.50 -16.13
N VAL A 140 -1.06 -5.18 -15.47
CA VAL A 140 0.11 -4.58 -14.82
C VAL A 140 1.22 -4.37 -15.84
N SER A 141 1.82 -3.19 -15.83
CA SER A 141 3.09 -2.90 -16.53
C SER A 141 4.08 -2.29 -15.55
N THR A 142 5.36 -2.58 -15.74
CA THR A 142 6.47 -1.85 -15.09
C THR A 142 7.01 -0.76 -16.01
N TRP A 143 7.62 0.26 -15.40
CA TRP A 143 8.15 1.42 -16.11
C TRP A 143 9.49 1.79 -15.51
N ARG A 144 10.39 2.33 -16.34
CA ARG A 144 11.69 2.82 -15.89
C ARG A 144 11.99 4.18 -16.47
N GLN A 145 12.77 4.97 -15.74
CA GLN A 145 13.31 6.21 -16.24
C GLN A 145 14.57 5.96 -17.08
N VAL A 146 14.56 6.41 -18.33
CA VAL A 146 15.71 6.35 -19.23
C VAL A 146 16.56 7.62 -19.15
N ALA A 147 17.70 7.64 -19.84
CA ALA A 147 18.73 8.67 -19.70
C ALA A 147 18.25 10.11 -20.02
N ASP A 148 17.27 10.26 -20.91
CA ASP A 148 16.67 11.57 -21.22
C ASP A 148 15.61 12.03 -20.20
N GLY A 149 15.41 11.26 -19.13
CA GLY A 149 14.48 11.54 -18.05
C GLY A 149 13.06 11.04 -18.29
N ALA A 150 12.72 10.53 -19.48
CA ALA A 150 11.39 10.00 -19.75
C ALA A 150 11.16 8.65 -19.06
N LEU A 151 9.89 8.36 -18.75
CA LEU A 151 9.43 7.04 -18.33
C LEU A 151 9.04 6.22 -19.57
N VAL A 152 9.62 5.04 -19.72
CA VAL A 152 9.26 4.08 -20.79
C VAL A 152 8.62 2.85 -20.18
N GLU A 153 7.61 2.31 -20.87
CA GLU A 153 7.03 1.02 -20.52
C GLU A 153 8.07 -0.09 -20.71
N VAL A 154 8.14 -1.01 -19.76
CA VAL A 154 8.99 -2.21 -19.82
C VAL A 154 8.15 -3.34 -20.39
N GLN A 155 8.57 -3.88 -21.53
CA GLN A 155 7.95 -5.05 -22.13
C GLN A 155 8.18 -6.27 -21.24
N ALA A 156 7.11 -7.01 -20.98
CA ALA A 156 7.13 -8.23 -20.18
C ALA A 156 6.17 -9.25 -20.77
N SER A 157 6.49 -10.54 -20.62
CA SER A 157 5.56 -11.62 -20.90
C SER A 157 4.33 -11.51 -20.01
N PHE A 158 3.18 -11.97 -20.51
CA PHE A 158 1.93 -11.89 -19.76
C PHE A 158 2.04 -12.57 -18.39
N GLU A 159 2.73 -13.70 -18.32
CA GLU A 159 2.93 -14.53 -17.14
C GLU A 159 3.78 -13.86 -16.06
N THR A 160 4.54 -12.81 -16.40
CA THR A 160 5.35 -12.08 -15.42
C THR A 160 4.45 -11.52 -14.32
N TYR A 161 3.36 -10.83 -14.66
CA TYR A 161 2.44 -10.25 -13.66
C TYR A 161 1.04 -10.87 -13.68
N GLY A 162 0.66 -11.47 -14.81
CA GLY A 162 -0.60 -12.15 -15.03
C GLY A 162 -0.44 -13.67 -15.07
N GLY A 163 -1.28 -14.31 -15.88
CA GLY A 163 -1.33 -15.77 -15.98
C GLY A 163 -2.24 -16.43 -14.94
N PRO A 164 -2.38 -17.76 -15.00
CA PRO A 164 -3.34 -18.52 -14.19
C PRO A 164 -3.04 -18.53 -12.69
N THR A 165 -1.80 -18.23 -12.29
CA THR A 165 -1.40 -18.18 -10.86
C THR A 165 -1.32 -16.75 -10.32
N ALA A 166 -1.75 -15.73 -11.10
CA ALA A 166 -1.71 -14.34 -10.65
C ALA A 166 -2.72 -14.05 -9.53
N VAL A 167 -2.25 -13.35 -8.50
CA VAL A 167 -3.10 -12.79 -7.44
C VAL A 167 -2.94 -11.28 -7.38
N ASN A 168 -1.76 -10.79 -7.02
CA ASN A 168 -1.46 -9.35 -7.07
C ASN A 168 0.05 -9.08 -7.12
N VAL A 169 0.39 -7.84 -7.47
CA VAL A 169 1.70 -7.23 -7.21
C VAL A 169 1.52 -6.13 -6.18
N SER A 170 2.48 -5.97 -5.27
CA SER A 170 2.49 -4.91 -4.27
C SER A 170 3.34 -3.72 -4.74
N ARG A 171 3.79 -2.88 -3.80
CA ARG A 171 4.62 -1.70 -4.08
C ARG A 171 6.02 -2.09 -4.54
N LEU A 172 6.64 -1.18 -5.30
CA LEU A 172 8.03 -1.29 -5.73
C LEU A 172 8.95 -0.74 -4.64
N ALA A 173 10.05 -1.44 -4.37
CA ALA A 173 11.15 -0.99 -3.54
C ALA A 173 12.43 -0.87 -4.36
N ALA A 174 13.33 0.02 -3.93
CA ALA A 174 14.63 0.21 -4.55
C ALA A 174 15.74 0.19 -3.50
N GLY A 175 16.91 -0.33 -3.88
CA GLY A 175 18.05 -0.50 -2.99
C GLY A 175 19.36 -0.65 -3.76
N ALA A 176 20.48 -0.77 -3.04
CA ALA A 176 21.79 -0.92 -3.67
C ALA A 176 21.86 -2.10 -4.66
N GLN A 177 21.11 -3.17 -4.39
CA GLN A 177 21.06 -4.40 -5.18
C GLN A 177 20.17 -4.33 -6.43
N GLY A 178 19.36 -3.28 -6.57
CA GLY A 178 18.44 -3.09 -7.70
C GLY A 178 17.03 -2.74 -7.22
N TRP A 179 16.06 -3.46 -7.74
CA TRP A 179 14.63 -3.20 -7.58
C TRP A 179 13.91 -4.49 -7.21
N LEU A 180 12.97 -4.36 -6.29
CA LEU A 180 12.19 -5.48 -5.78
C LEU A 180 10.71 -5.12 -5.79
N ILE A 181 9.90 -6.03 -6.31
CA ILE A 181 8.46 -6.06 -6.07
C ILE A 181 8.21 -7.31 -5.23
N VAL A 182 7.36 -7.19 -4.23
CA VAL A 182 6.75 -8.35 -3.56
C VAL A 182 5.26 -8.39 -3.89
N GLY A 183 4.62 -9.50 -3.64
CA GLY A 183 3.22 -9.69 -3.96
C GLY A 183 2.85 -11.15 -3.82
N ASN A 184 1.83 -11.58 -4.55
CA ASN A 184 1.20 -12.86 -4.30
C ASN A 184 0.89 -13.61 -5.61
N ARG A 185 1.10 -14.91 -5.56
CA ARG A 185 0.69 -15.91 -6.55
C ARG A 185 -0.21 -16.94 -5.88
N SER A 186 -0.78 -17.87 -6.63
CA SER A 186 -1.62 -18.94 -6.05
C SER A 186 -0.85 -19.83 -5.08
N ALA A 187 0.48 -19.93 -5.22
CA ALA A 187 1.36 -20.62 -4.28
C ALA A 187 1.64 -19.83 -2.98
N GLY A 188 1.17 -18.58 -2.84
CA GLY A 188 1.45 -17.70 -1.69
C GLY A 188 2.28 -16.48 -2.08
N ALA A 189 3.04 -15.94 -1.12
CA ALA A 189 3.91 -14.79 -1.38
C ALA A 189 4.96 -15.10 -2.46
N ALA A 190 5.27 -14.09 -3.28
CA ALA A 190 6.21 -14.15 -4.38
C ALA A 190 6.99 -12.82 -4.49
N SER A 191 8.07 -12.84 -5.26
CA SER A 191 8.87 -11.66 -5.55
C SER A 191 9.17 -11.50 -7.04
N TRP A 192 9.45 -10.27 -7.45
CA TRP A 192 9.99 -9.94 -8.75
C TRP A 192 11.24 -9.11 -8.57
N VAL A 193 12.33 -9.56 -9.15
CA VAL A 193 13.65 -8.93 -8.99
C VAL A 193 14.11 -8.33 -10.30
N SER A 194 14.67 -7.13 -10.23
CA SER A 194 15.32 -6.49 -11.37
C SER A 194 16.62 -5.82 -10.95
N SER A 195 17.68 -6.04 -11.71
CA SER A 195 18.97 -5.40 -11.47
C SER A 195 19.73 -5.24 -12.80
N PRO A 196 20.40 -4.09 -13.03
CA PRO A 196 20.48 -2.92 -12.15
C PRO A 196 19.40 -1.85 -12.39
N ASP A 197 18.67 -1.90 -13.51
CA ASP A 197 18.04 -0.71 -14.10
C ASP A 197 16.52 -0.81 -14.32
N ALA A 198 15.85 -1.76 -13.68
CA ALA A 198 14.41 -2.00 -13.83
C ALA A 198 14.00 -2.29 -15.29
N ALA A 199 14.91 -2.73 -16.16
CA ALA A 199 14.60 -3.02 -17.57
C ALA A 199 13.86 -4.33 -17.80
N GLU A 200 13.92 -5.27 -16.85
CA GLU A 200 13.16 -6.51 -16.86
C GLU A 200 13.03 -7.03 -15.43
N PHE A 201 11.87 -7.60 -15.08
CA PHE A 201 11.63 -8.20 -13.78
C PHE A 201 11.48 -9.72 -13.91
N ALA A 202 12.33 -10.46 -13.20
CA ALA A 202 12.23 -11.90 -13.12
C ALA A 202 11.29 -12.30 -11.96
N LEU A 203 10.20 -12.99 -12.28
CA LEU A 203 9.30 -13.60 -11.29
C LEU A 203 10.01 -14.74 -10.55
N VAL A 204 9.92 -14.72 -9.23
CA VAL A 204 10.33 -15.78 -8.32
C VAL A 204 9.08 -16.28 -7.60
N GLU A 205 8.49 -17.34 -8.15
CA GLU A 205 7.31 -18.01 -7.60
C GLU A 205 7.71 -19.33 -6.93
N GLY A 206 7.00 -19.71 -5.85
CA GLY A 206 7.25 -20.97 -5.16
C GLY A 206 8.59 -21.02 -4.41
N ALA A 207 9.21 -19.87 -4.13
CA ALA A 207 10.47 -19.82 -3.38
C ALA A 207 10.26 -20.41 -1.96
N PRO A 208 11.13 -21.34 -1.52
CA PRO A 208 11.13 -21.83 -0.15
C PRO A 208 11.18 -20.66 0.85
N GLU A 209 10.55 -20.84 2.01
CA GLU A 209 10.38 -19.83 3.07
C GLU A 209 9.55 -18.60 2.68
N LEU A 210 9.40 -18.25 1.41
CA LEU A 210 8.52 -17.16 0.97
C LEU A 210 7.10 -17.68 0.69
N ALA A 211 6.98 -18.66 -0.20
CA ALA A 211 5.71 -19.24 -0.62
C ALA A 211 5.03 -20.04 0.51
N SER A 212 3.75 -20.37 0.31
CA SER A 212 2.99 -21.19 1.24
C SER A 212 3.60 -22.59 1.36
N ASP A 213 3.56 -23.15 2.55
CA ASP A 213 4.15 -24.45 2.88
C ASP A 213 3.37 -25.12 4.01
N ALA A 214 3.93 -26.19 4.59
CA ALA A 214 3.29 -26.91 5.70
C ALA A 214 3.08 -26.05 6.96
N VAL A 215 3.78 -24.92 7.10
CA VAL A 215 3.58 -23.99 8.23
C VAL A 215 2.30 -23.18 8.03
N GLY A 216 1.98 -22.79 6.79
CA GLY A 216 0.77 -22.04 6.50
C GLY A 216 0.75 -21.35 5.14
N VAL A 217 -0.33 -20.61 4.91
CA VAL A 217 -0.50 -19.80 3.70
C VAL A 217 0.12 -18.43 3.91
N THR A 218 0.92 -17.95 2.96
CA THR A 218 1.64 -16.68 3.08
C THR A 218 1.10 -15.60 2.18
N TRP A 219 1.18 -14.34 2.65
CA TRP A 219 0.95 -13.16 1.85
C TRP A 219 2.01 -12.09 2.11
N ALA A 220 2.54 -11.47 1.05
CA ALA A 220 3.41 -10.30 1.14
C ALA A 220 2.66 -9.02 0.73
N PHE A 221 2.96 -7.91 1.41
CA PHE A 221 2.31 -6.61 1.22
C PHE A 221 3.26 -5.47 0.87
N ASP A 222 4.48 -5.48 1.41
CA ASP A 222 5.44 -4.40 1.20
C ASP A 222 6.88 -4.87 1.43
N SER A 223 7.84 -4.10 0.95
CA SER A 223 9.26 -4.38 1.16
C SER A 223 10.11 -3.12 1.23
N VAL A 224 11.27 -3.23 1.86
CA VAL A 224 12.27 -2.16 1.93
C VAL A 224 13.66 -2.74 1.73
N ALA A 225 14.55 -1.96 1.10
CA ALA A 225 15.96 -2.29 1.04
C ALA A 225 16.63 -2.02 2.39
N THR A 226 17.47 -2.95 2.83
CA THR A 226 18.32 -2.84 4.02
C THR A 226 19.79 -2.85 3.61
N SER A 227 20.70 -2.63 4.57
CA SER A 227 22.14 -2.73 4.31
C SER A 227 22.60 -4.15 3.93
N SER A 228 21.78 -5.18 4.23
CA SER A 228 22.09 -6.58 3.98
C SER A 228 21.24 -7.20 2.86
N GLY A 229 20.40 -6.42 2.18
CA GLY A 229 19.54 -6.88 1.10
C GLY A 229 18.13 -6.32 1.21
N TRP A 230 17.15 -7.20 1.36
CA TRP A 230 15.73 -6.88 1.34
C TRP A 230 15.04 -7.41 2.59
N LEU A 231 14.05 -6.65 3.04
CA LEU A 231 13.08 -7.07 4.03
C LEU A 231 11.69 -6.93 3.41
N ALA A 232 10.95 -8.03 3.35
CA ALA A 232 9.53 -8.04 3.01
C ALA A 232 8.70 -8.23 4.28
N VAL A 233 7.48 -7.69 4.26
CA VAL A 233 6.52 -7.82 5.36
C VAL A 233 5.16 -8.27 4.85
N GLY A 234 4.41 -8.94 5.73
CA GLY A 234 3.10 -9.45 5.40
C GLY A 234 2.47 -10.27 6.52
N GLY A 235 1.81 -11.36 6.14
CA GLY A 235 1.12 -12.25 7.07
C GLY A 235 1.25 -13.71 6.70
N LEU A 236 1.02 -14.57 7.70
CA LEU A 236 0.95 -16.01 7.57
C LEU A 236 -0.35 -16.48 8.22
N LEU A 237 -1.14 -17.29 7.51
CA LEU A 237 -2.28 -18.01 8.07
C LEU A 237 -1.81 -19.41 8.48
N PRO A 238 -1.64 -19.71 9.78
CA PRO A 238 -1.16 -21.00 10.21
C PRO A 238 -2.15 -22.10 9.84
N ALA A 239 -1.63 -23.29 9.53
CA ALA A 239 -2.47 -24.46 9.27
C ALA A 239 -3.43 -24.73 10.46
N GLY A 240 -4.72 -24.86 10.17
CA GLY A 240 -5.75 -25.12 11.19
C GLY A 240 -6.22 -23.89 11.99
N ARG A 241 -5.73 -22.68 11.68
CA ARG A 241 -6.24 -21.40 12.20
C ARG A 241 -6.96 -20.61 11.11
N ILE A 242 -7.79 -19.65 11.53
CA ILE A 242 -8.47 -18.69 10.65
C ILE A 242 -7.87 -17.28 10.72
N ASP A 243 -7.18 -16.95 11.82
CA ASP A 243 -6.51 -15.68 12.01
C ASP A 243 -5.07 -15.72 11.49
N ARG A 244 -4.60 -14.59 10.97
CA ARG A 244 -3.23 -14.41 10.50
C ARG A 244 -2.32 -13.97 11.63
N ASP A 245 -1.09 -14.44 11.57
CA ASP A 245 0.04 -13.94 12.34
C ASP A 245 0.89 -13.00 11.45
N PRO A 246 1.50 -11.94 12.01
CA PRO A 246 2.37 -11.07 11.24
C PRO A 246 3.66 -11.80 10.87
N ALA A 247 4.15 -11.58 9.66
CA ALA A 247 5.37 -12.25 9.17
C ALA A 247 6.29 -11.29 8.46
N VAL A 248 7.59 -11.56 8.58
CA VAL A 248 8.66 -10.87 7.83
C VAL A 248 9.54 -11.88 7.11
N TRP A 249 10.11 -11.45 6.00
CA TRP A 249 11.09 -12.25 5.26
C TRP A 249 12.32 -11.40 4.97
N SER A 250 13.50 -11.92 5.31
CA SER A 250 14.77 -11.31 4.92
C SER A 250 15.34 -12.04 3.71
N SER A 251 15.92 -11.31 2.76
CA SER A 251 16.60 -11.89 1.62
C SER A 251 17.84 -11.08 1.24
N PRO A 252 18.99 -11.72 0.98
CA PRO A 252 20.17 -11.03 0.49
C PRO A 252 20.10 -10.66 -1.00
N ASP A 253 19.12 -11.16 -1.76
CA ASP A 253 19.07 -11.03 -3.22
C ASP A 253 17.66 -10.88 -3.81
N GLY A 254 16.62 -10.94 -2.98
CA GLY A 254 15.21 -10.94 -3.37
C GLY A 254 14.71 -12.27 -3.94
N ARG A 255 15.54 -13.31 -3.98
CA ARG A 255 15.24 -14.64 -4.53
C ARG A 255 15.22 -15.72 -3.46
N SER A 256 16.20 -15.71 -2.56
CA SER A 256 16.35 -16.64 -1.46
C SER A 256 15.88 -15.98 -0.17
N TRP A 257 14.88 -16.54 0.49
CA TRP A 257 14.23 -15.89 1.62
C TRP A 257 14.41 -16.67 2.91
N ARG A 258 14.33 -15.97 4.04
CA ARG A 258 14.21 -16.55 5.37
C ARG A 258 13.04 -15.93 6.09
N ARG A 259 12.07 -16.76 6.49
CA ARG A 259 10.88 -16.31 7.20
C ARG A 259 11.17 -16.08 8.67
N THR A 260 10.47 -15.12 9.25
CA THR A 260 10.29 -15.01 10.71
C THR A 260 8.85 -14.64 10.97
N VAL A 261 8.12 -15.56 11.61
CA VAL A 261 6.76 -15.29 12.10
C VAL A 261 6.91 -14.53 13.41
N LEU A 262 6.23 -13.40 13.52
CA LEU A 262 6.23 -12.58 14.72
C LEU A 262 5.27 -13.19 15.73
N PRO A 263 5.50 -13.00 17.04
CA PRO A 263 4.53 -13.40 18.06
C PRO A 263 3.19 -12.73 17.77
N GLY A 264 2.22 -13.53 17.33
CA GLY A 264 0.86 -13.10 17.06
C GLY A 264 -0.04 -13.25 18.28
N GLY A 265 -1.04 -12.39 18.40
CA GLY A 265 -2.16 -12.59 19.32
C GLY A 265 -3.13 -13.68 18.85
N SER A 266 -4.24 -13.84 19.58
CA SER A 266 -5.39 -14.63 19.11
C SER A 266 -6.25 -13.88 18.09
N GLU A 267 -5.88 -12.65 17.74
CA GLU A 267 -6.61 -11.80 16.80
C GLU A 267 -5.97 -11.87 15.41
N TYR A 268 -6.71 -11.40 14.39
CA TYR A 268 -6.15 -11.18 13.07
C TYR A 268 -5.06 -10.10 13.10
N GLU A 269 -3.83 -10.47 12.73
CA GLU A 269 -2.68 -9.59 12.69
C GLU A 269 -1.89 -9.78 11.38
N GLU A 270 -1.52 -8.67 10.73
CA GLU A 270 -0.64 -8.69 9.56
C GLU A 270 0.14 -7.39 9.44
N LEU A 271 1.32 -7.44 8.81
CA LEU A 271 2.09 -6.27 8.44
C LEU A 271 1.72 -5.83 7.02
N GLN A 272 1.54 -4.52 6.80
CA GLN A 272 1.10 -4.00 5.51
C GLN A 272 2.08 -2.98 4.91
N ARG A 273 2.85 -2.27 5.73
CA ARG A 273 3.88 -1.32 5.28
C ARG A 273 5.13 -1.41 6.13
N VAL A 274 6.29 -1.14 5.55
CA VAL A 274 7.58 -1.14 6.25
C VAL A 274 8.51 -0.02 5.78
N VAL A 275 9.20 0.60 6.73
CA VAL A 275 10.23 1.62 6.46
C VAL A 275 11.44 1.43 7.37
N LEU A 276 12.53 2.13 7.08
CA LEU A 276 13.68 2.22 7.98
C LEU A 276 13.65 3.54 8.76
N VAL A 277 13.88 3.46 10.06
CA VAL A 277 14.12 4.60 10.96
C VAL A 277 15.52 4.46 11.53
N GLY A 278 16.44 5.33 11.13
CA GLY A 278 17.85 5.20 11.52
C GLY A 278 18.48 3.84 11.13
N GLY A 279 18.06 3.27 10.00
CA GLY A 279 18.49 1.94 9.53
C GLY A 279 17.77 0.76 10.21
N VAL A 280 16.89 1.02 11.18
CA VAL A 280 16.13 -0.02 11.89
C VAL A 280 14.73 -0.15 11.27
N PRO A 281 14.30 -1.37 10.89
CA PRO A 281 12.96 -1.59 10.37
C PRO A 281 11.85 -1.28 11.38
N VAL A 282 10.83 -0.57 10.90
CA VAL A 282 9.54 -0.40 11.57
C VAL A 282 8.43 -0.71 10.57
N ALA A 283 7.49 -1.56 10.98
CA ALA A 283 6.36 -1.96 10.18
C ALA A 283 5.04 -1.58 10.86
N VAL A 284 4.01 -1.32 10.06
CA VAL A 284 2.65 -1.12 10.54
C VAL A 284 1.67 -1.97 9.74
N GLY A 285 0.52 -2.26 10.33
CA GLY A 285 -0.51 -3.09 9.71
C GLY A 285 -1.72 -3.29 10.60
N LEU A 286 -2.50 -4.33 10.34
CA LEU A 286 -3.73 -4.61 11.07
C LEU A 286 -3.42 -5.36 12.36
N ARG A 287 -4.11 -4.99 13.45
CA ARG A 287 -4.01 -5.67 14.74
C ARG A 287 -5.36 -5.69 15.44
N GLY A 288 -6.08 -6.80 15.32
CA GLY A 288 -7.45 -6.88 15.84
C GLY A 288 -8.28 -5.71 15.32
N ALA A 289 -9.02 -5.02 16.18
CA ALA A 289 -9.88 -3.88 15.80
C ALA A 289 -9.14 -2.56 15.48
N VAL A 290 -7.81 -2.53 15.55
CA VAL A 290 -6.99 -1.31 15.39
C VAL A 290 -5.87 -1.52 14.37
N PHE A 291 -5.03 -0.49 14.17
CA PHE A 291 -3.74 -0.62 13.51
C PHE A 291 -2.64 -0.81 14.56
N GLY A 292 -1.66 -1.66 14.25
CA GLY A 292 -0.51 -1.94 15.10
C GLY A 292 0.80 -1.49 14.47
N ALA A 293 1.79 -1.20 15.31
CA ALA A 293 3.17 -1.00 14.92
C ALA A 293 4.05 -2.10 15.52
N TRP A 294 5.07 -2.51 14.77
CA TRP A 294 6.12 -3.43 15.20
C TRP A 294 7.46 -2.86 14.79
N ARG A 295 8.49 -3.07 15.60
CA ARG A 295 9.85 -2.60 15.32
C ARG A 295 10.88 -3.65 15.68
N GLN A 296 12.04 -3.56 15.05
CA GLN A 296 13.16 -4.42 15.40
C GLN A 296 13.95 -3.83 16.58
N GLU A 297 14.14 -4.61 17.65
CA GLU A 297 14.98 -4.31 18.80
C GLU A 297 15.97 -5.44 19.00
N ALA A 298 17.28 -5.17 19.07
CA ALA A 298 18.31 -6.19 19.27
C ALA A 298 18.11 -7.46 18.39
N GLN A 299 17.83 -7.25 17.10
CA GLN A 299 17.56 -8.28 16.08
C GLN A 299 16.24 -9.07 16.20
N ARG A 300 15.38 -8.74 17.17
CA ARG A 300 14.07 -9.36 17.36
C ARG A 300 12.95 -8.35 17.11
N TRP A 301 11.85 -8.81 16.54
CA TRP A 301 10.68 -7.97 16.35
C TRP A 301 9.87 -7.92 17.63
N VAL A 302 9.45 -6.71 18.01
CA VAL A 302 8.57 -6.48 19.15
C VAL A 302 7.37 -5.65 18.70
N SER A 303 6.22 -5.89 19.32
CA SER A 303 5.09 -4.97 19.21
C SER A 303 5.43 -3.64 19.86
N ALA A 304 5.06 -2.55 19.21
CA ALA A 304 5.15 -1.19 19.71
C ALA A 304 3.74 -0.69 20.08
N GLY A 305 3.35 0.49 19.62
CA GLY A 305 2.03 1.08 19.87
C GLY A 305 0.93 0.60 18.92
N THR A 306 -0.29 1.05 19.21
CA THR A 306 -1.47 0.90 18.36
C THR A 306 -2.09 2.27 18.08
N PHE A 307 -2.89 2.36 17.02
CA PHE A 307 -3.54 3.61 16.61
C PHE A 307 -4.76 3.37 15.74
N GLY A 308 -5.61 4.40 15.63
CA GLY A 308 -6.86 4.33 14.89
C GLY A 308 -7.82 3.24 15.38
N ARG A 309 -8.95 3.12 14.70
CA ARG A 309 -9.90 2.02 14.89
C ARG A 309 -10.52 1.68 13.54
N ARG A 310 -10.67 0.40 13.25
CA ARG A 310 -11.31 -0.07 12.03
C ARG A 310 -12.81 0.20 12.11
N ALA A 311 -13.38 0.68 11.01
CA ALA A 311 -14.82 0.67 10.81
C ALA A 311 -15.26 -0.77 10.47
N GLY A 312 -16.50 -1.13 10.83
CA GLY A 312 -17.07 -2.43 10.47
C GLY A 312 -17.51 -2.54 9.01
N ALA A 313 -17.48 -1.42 8.27
CA ALA A 313 -17.83 -1.35 6.86
C ALA A 313 -16.56 -1.06 6.05
N GLY A 314 -16.23 -1.92 5.09
CA GLY A 314 -15.08 -1.75 4.18
C GLY A 314 -13.83 -2.55 4.54
N VAL A 315 -12.80 -2.43 3.70
CA VAL A 315 -11.51 -3.12 3.86
C VAL A 315 -10.49 -2.14 4.46
N PRO A 316 -10.10 -2.32 5.73
CA PRO A 316 -9.10 -1.46 6.36
C PRO A 316 -7.71 -1.77 5.80
N SER A 317 -6.90 -0.73 5.60
CA SER A 317 -5.51 -0.89 5.15
C SER A 317 -4.63 0.29 5.50
N VAL A 318 -3.32 0.06 5.56
CA VAL A 318 -2.29 1.10 5.60
C VAL A 318 -1.93 1.45 4.16
N THR A 319 -2.28 2.65 3.70
CA THR A 319 -2.04 3.08 2.32
C THR A 319 -0.60 3.56 2.13
N SER A 320 -0.04 4.28 3.10
CA SER A 320 1.34 4.77 3.08
C SER A 320 2.00 4.75 4.46
N LEU A 321 3.30 4.51 4.50
CA LEU A 321 4.17 4.67 5.67
C LEU A 321 5.47 5.30 5.19
N VAL A 322 5.89 6.40 5.82
CA VAL A 322 7.16 7.06 5.53
C VAL A 322 7.85 7.48 6.82
N SER A 323 9.17 7.57 6.78
CA SER A 323 9.99 8.06 7.90
C SER A 323 10.72 9.34 7.53
N SER A 324 10.98 10.18 8.54
CA SER A 324 11.97 11.25 8.44
C SER A 324 12.59 11.53 9.80
N GLY A 325 13.91 11.42 9.89
CA GLY A 325 14.61 11.34 11.17
C GLY A 325 14.08 10.17 12.00
N ASP A 326 13.68 10.42 13.25
CA ASP A 326 13.06 9.45 14.14
C ASP A 326 11.53 9.40 14.07
N ARG A 327 10.91 10.20 13.18
CA ARG A 327 9.46 10.29 13.05
C ARG A 327 8.93 9.33 12.01
N LEU A 328 7.71 8.87 12.23
CA LEU A 328 6.91 8.08 11.30
C LEU A 328 5.63 8.80 10.97
N PHE A 329 5.22 8.70 9.71
CA PHE A 329 3.94 9.19 9.21
C PHE A 329 3.23 8.02 8.53
N ALA A 330 1.99 7.75 8.94
CA ALA A 330 1.18 6.69 8.38
C ALA A 330 -0.12 7.27 7.83
N ALA A 331 -0.52 6.85 6.63
CA ALA A 331 -1.86 7.03 6.10
C ALA A 331 -2.58 5.68 6.12
N VAL A 332 -3.80 5.67 6.63
CA VAL A 332 -4.62 4.45 6.74
C VAL A 332 -6.04 4.73 6.29
N THR A 333 -6.73 3.72 5.77
CA THR A 333 -8.19 3.70 5.63
C THR A 333 -8.77 2.76 6.68
N ASP A 334 -9.74 3.24 7.45
CA ASP A 334 -10.45 2.40 8.43
C ASP A 334 -11.55 1.53 7.80
N GLY A 335 -11.74 1.62 6.47
CA GLY A 335 -12.84 1.01 5.73
C GLY A 335 -13.96 2.00 5.38
N ALA A 336 -14.06 3.11 6.11
CA ALA A 336 -15.02 4.18 5.86
C ALA A 336 -14.35 5.49 5.39
N ARG A 337 -13.19 5.86 5.95
CA ARG A 337 -12.42 7.05 5.57
C ARG A 337 -10.91 6.85 5.74
N HIS A 338 -10.14 7.72 5.09
CA HIS A 338 -8.72 7.83 5.32
C HIS A 338 -8.40 8.74 6.51
N SER A 339 -7.31 8.44 7.21
CA SER A 339 -6.75 9.26 8.29
C SER A 339 -5.23 9.22 8.24
N VAL A 340 -4.59 10.24 8.80
CA VAL A 340 -3.13 10.38 8.85
C VAL A 340 -2.68 10.44 10.29
N TRP A 341 -1.60 9.73 10.61
CA TRP A 341 -1.09 9.56 11.97
C TRP A 341 0.40 9.81 12.00
N VAL A 342 0.89 10.38 13.10
CA VAL A 342 2.30 10.66 13.31
C VAL A 342 2.77 10.05 14.62
N SER A 343 3.94 9.42 14.57
CA SER A 343 4.66 8.94 15.75
C SER A 343 6.02 9.61 15.86
N SER A 344 6.39 10.01 17.07
CA SER A 344 7.67 10.64 17.40
C SER A 344 8.62 9.73 18.20
N ASP A 345 8.22 8.48 18.45
CA ASP A 345 8.92 7.50 19.30
C ASP A 345 9.02 6.13 18.60
N ARG A 346 9.22 6.17 17.28
CA ARG A 346 9.37 4.99 16.40
C ARG A 346 8.21 4.00 16.56
N GLY A 347 6.99 4.52 16.54
CA GLY A 347 5.74 3.76 16.52
C GLY A 347 5.22 3.37 17.89
N GLY A 348 5.79 3.88 19.00
CA GLY A 348 5.33 3.62 20.36
C GLY A 348 4.02 4.32 20.71
N SER A 349 3.85 5.55 20.25
CA SER A 349 2.65 6.37 20.40
C SER A 349 2.35 7.12 19.11
N TRP A 350 1.06 7.40 18.88
CA TRP A 350 0.57 7.99 17.65
C TRP A 350 -0.42 9.12 17.94
N ARG A 351 -0.36 10.18 17.13
CA ARG A 351 -1.33 11.28 17.14
C ARG A 351 -1.93 11.42 15.75
N GLU A 352 -3.25 11.52 15.67
CA GLU A 352 -3.94 11.81 14.41
C GLU A 352 -3.60 13.23 13.94
N VAL A 353 -3.56 13.42 12.63
CA VAL A 353 -3.33 14.69 11.97
C VAL A 353 -4.60 15.10 11.23
N THR A 354 -5.00 16.36 11.38
CA THR A 354 -6.02 16.96 10.52
C THR A 354 -5.47 17.10 9.09
N ALA A 355 -5.95 16.26 8.18
CA ALA A 355 -5.62 16.32 6.75
C ALA A 355 -6.28 17.54 6.09
N PRO A 356 -5.71 18.09 4.99
CA PRO A 356 -6.28 19.22 4.28
C PRO A 356 -7.54 18.86 3.48
N LEU A 357 -7.79 17.55 3.28
CA LEU A 357 -8.92 17.00 2.54
C LEU A 357 -9.47 15.79 3.32
N ASP A 358 -10.78 15.74 3.50
CA ASP A 358 -11.47 14.54 4.00
C ASP A 358 -11.69 13.57 2.84
N VAL A 359 -11.23 12.34 2.99
CA VAL A 359 -11.18 11.35 1.91
C VAL A 359 -11.92 10.09 2.35
N PRO A 360 -13.12 9.81 1.81
CA PRO A 360 -13.82 8.57 2.11
C PRO A 360 -13.03 7.37 1.58
N ALA A 361 -13.28 6.20 2.16
CA ALA A 361 -12.82 4.95 1.57
C ALA A 361 -13.55 4.70 0.24
N GLY A 362 -12.87 4.05 -0.71
CA GLY A 362 -13.49 3.64 -1.95
C GLY A 362 -12.51 3.43 -3.08
N VAL A 363 -13.04 2.94 -4.20
CA VAL A 363 -12.28 2.81 -5.45
C VAL A 363 -11.91 4.22 -5.93
N ASP A 364 -10.69 4.38 -6.42
CA ASP A 364 -10.11 5.65 -6.90
C ASP A 364 -9.96 6.77 -5.87
N ARG A 365 -10.04 6.45 -4.58
CA ARG A 365 -9.72 7.36 -3.47
C ARG A 365 -8.39 6.93 -2.86
N ASP A 366 -7.52 7.88 -2.53
CA ASP A 366 -6.22 7.52 -1.96
C ASP A 366 -5.62 8.65 -1.13
N VAL A 367 -4.75 8.28 -0.19
CA VAL A 367 -3.87 9.19 0.55
C VAL A 367 -2.47 8.58 0.58
N THR A 368 -1.51 9.30 0.00
CA THR A 368 -0.09 8.94 0.01
C THR A 368 0.77 10.04 0.61
N LEU A 369 1.95 9.64 1.10
CA LEU A 369 2.85 10.46 1.88
C LEU A 369 4.28 10.32 1.35
N VAL A 370 5.07 11.38 1.45
CA VAL A 370 6.53 11.34 1.36
C VAL A 370 7.12 12.31 2.37
N ALA A 371 8.24 11.98 3.02
CA ALA A 371 8.87 12.82 4.03
C ALA A 371 10.37 12.96 3.76
N VAL A 372 10.89 14.19 3.84
CA VAL A 372 12.30 14.52 3.59
C VAL A 372 12.73 15.64 4.53
N GLY A 373 13.70 15.35 5.38
CA GLY A 373 14.19 16.32 6.36
C GLY A 373 13.10 16.71 7.36
N ASP A 374 12.86 18.00 7.52
CA ASP A 374 11.81 18.54 8.39
C ASP A 374 10.45 18.67 7.69
N ARG A 375 10.38 18.45 6.38
CA ARG A 375 9.16 18.58 5.59
C ARG A 375 8.56 17.23 5.25
N TRP A 376 7.26 17.24 5.06
CA TRP A 376 6.51 16.11 4.56
C TRP A 376 5.38 16.57 3.66
N TRP A 377 5.05 15.72 2.70
CA TRP A 377 4.05 15.95 1.68
C TRP A 377 2.95 14.93 1.82
N LEU A 378 1.74 15.39 1.51
CA LEU A 378 0.53 14.58 1.46
C LEU A 378 -0.11 14.82 0.11
N ALA A 379 -0.34 13.74 -0.63
CA ALA A 379 -1.25 13.77 -1.76
C ALA A 379 -2.53 13.05 -1.38
N ALA A 380 -3.66 13.63 -1.74
CA ALA A 380 -4.98 13.06 -1.49
C ALA A 380 -5.84 13.17 -2.74
N ASP A 381 -6.63 12.15 -2.99
CA ASP A 381 -7.66 12.10 -4.03
C ASP A 381 -8.96 11.65 -3.36
N ASP A 382 -9.89 12.59 -3.20
CA ASP A 382 -11.22 12.29 -2.68
C ASP A 382 -12.13 11.71 -3.75
N GLY A 383 -11.62 11.42 -4.97
CA GLY A 383 -12.26 10.92 -6.20
C GLY A 383 -13.20 11.91 -6.89
N THR A 384 -13.23 13.15 -6.44
CA THR A 384 -13.80 14.30 -7.15
C THR A 384 -12.76 15.42 -7.30
N ARG A 385 -11.91 15.57 -6.28
CA ARG A 385 -10.80 16.50 -6.18
C ARG A 385 -9.55 15.73 -5.78
N SER A 386 -8.43 16.18 -6.30
CA SER A 386 -7.12 15.74 -5.86
C SER A 386 -6.21 16.94 -5.63
N GLY A 387 -5.20 16.75 -4.79
CA GLY A 387 -4.23 17.78 -4.51
C GLY A 387 -2.96 17.25 -3.87
N LEU A 388 -1.98 18.13 -3.81
CA LEU A 388 -0.71 17.92 -3.16
C LEU A 388 -0.48 19.06 -2.17
N TRP A 389 -0.12 18.72 -0.94
CA TRP A 389 0.21 19.70 0.10
C TRP A 389 1.53 19.32 0.75
N TRP A 390 2.19 20.31 1.35
CA TRP A 390 3.32 20.06 2.24
C TRP A 390 3.13 20.80 3.56
N ALA A 391 3.80 20.31 4.59
CA ALA A 391 3.91 20.97 5.87
C ALA A 391 5.36 20.87 6.40
N GLY A 392 5.81 21.93 7.07
CA GLY A 392 7.09 21.95 7.78
C GLY A 392 6.87 21.57 9.23
N GLY A 393 7.68 20.62 9.72
CA GLY A 393 7.52 20.06 11.05
C GLY A 393 6.14 19.45 11.30
N VAL A 394 5.99 18.81 12.44
CA VAL A 394 4.68 18.66 13.08
C VAL A 394 4.79 19.60 14.27
N GLY A 395 4.09 20.74 14.22
CA GLY A 395 3.96 21.61 15.39
C GLY A 395 3.54 20.75 16.57
N VAL A 396 4.37 20.72 17.61
CA VAL A 396 4.16 19.89 18.80
C VAL A 396 2.97 20.41 19.58
#